data_AF-A0A170YRC6-F1
#
_entry.id   AF-A0A170YRC6-F1
#
_cell.length_a   1.000
_cell.length_b   1.000
_cell.length_c   1.000
_cell.angle_alpha   90.00
_cell.angle_beta   90.00
_cell.angle_gamma   90.00
#
_symmetry.space_group_name_H-M   'P 1'
#
loop_
_entity.id
_entity.type
_entity.pdbx_description
1 polymer ?
#
loop_
_entity_poly.entity_id
_entity_poly.type
_entity_poly.pdbx_seq_one_letter_code
_entity_poly.pdbx_strand_id
1 'polypeptide(L)'
;MRKINLSGKPAVASVFILLAIGLSGCLSLVPGYHVYDEFTNTHRYTLTESESNSEYGSDIGEADIKCSRLVTANSESVAFYFSIERETNSFGLEPKGFMKANGKQFEIQLSDIFDEERSRERTTITKDSTATGKQRKTISTTHQNWIVTNFVVPVTPEMLAAIRSGRDMMFRFYFGPDMATYKLSKITTLMYRLLDQDPRKK
;
A
#
# COMPACT_ATOMS: atom_id res chain seq x y z
N MET A 1 -45.02 59.88 -7.46
CA MET A 1 -43.65 59.55 -7.93
C MET A 1 -43.09 58.43 -7.06
N ARG A 2 -42.68 57.31 -7.68
CA ARG A 2 -42.00 56.16 -7.04
C ARG A 2 -40.51 56.46 -6.87
N LYS A 3 -39.89 55.95 -5.79
CA LYS A 3 -38.58 55.29 -5.82
C LYS A 3 -38.44 54.39 -4.59
N ILE A 4 -38.36 53.09 -4.85
CA ILE A 4 -37.97 52.05 -3.89
C ILE A 4 -36.44 51.98 -3.99
N ASN A 5 -35.72 52.08 -2.86
CA ASN A 5 -34.30 51.78 -2.79
C ASN A 5 -34.10 50.53 -1.92
N LEU A 6 -33.87 49.40 -2.59
CA LEU A 6 -33.29 48.19 -2.04
C LEU A 6 -31.77 48.33 -2.13
N SER A 7 -31.09 48.49 -0.99
CA SER A 7 -29.63 48.32 -0.89
C SER A 7 -29.37 47.03 -0.12
N GLY A 8 -29.08 45.97 -0.88
CA GLY A 8 -28.86 44.62 -0.40
C GLY A 8 -27.47 44.44 0.23
N LYS A 9 -27.42 43.66 1.30
CA LYS A 9 -26.20 43.15 1.93
C LYS A 9 -25.74 41.89 1.19
N PRO A 10 -24.46 41.79 0.75
CA PRO A 10 -23.85 40.51 0.43
C PRO A 10 -22.66 40.27 1.38
N ALA A 11 -22.90 39.61 2.51
CA ALA A 11 -21.82 39.23 3.44
C ALA A 11 -21.98 37.81 4.01
N VAL A 12 -22.78 36.95 3.37
CA VAL A 12 -23.03 35.57 3.84
C VAL A 12 -22.50 34.52 2.86
N ALA A 13 -22.20 34.88 1.61
CA ALA A 13 -21.76 33.93 0.59
C ALA A 13 -20.26 33.53 0.69
N SER A 14 -19.41 34.35 1.31
CA SER A 14 -17.95 34.10 1.32
C SER A 14 -17.47 33.08 2.37
N VAL A 15 -18.30 32.71 3.36
CA VAL A 15 -17.90 31.73 4.39
C VAL A 15 -18.10 30.28 3.91
N PHE A 16 -19.06 30.03 3.02
CA PHE A 16 -19.32 28.68 2.51
C PHE A 16 -18.28 28.18 1.50
N ILE A 17 -17.61 29.09 0.78
CA ILE A 17 -16.62 28.72 -0.25
C ILE A 17 -15.28 28.32 0.39
N LEU A 18 -14.91 28.90 1.54
CA LEU A 18 -13.70 28.52 2.26
C LEU A 18 -13.82 27.17 2.99
N LEU A 19 -15.03 26.77 3.39
CA LEU A 19 -15.27 25.45 4.00
C LEU A 19 -15.24 24.31 2.97
N ALA A 20 -15.56 24.59 1.70
CA ALA A 20 -15.53 23.60 0.62
C ALA A 20 -14.11 23.23 0.17
N ILE A 21 -13.13 24.14 0.33
CA ILE A 21 -11.72 23.91 -0.08
C ILE A 21 -10.91 23.22 1.04
N GLY A 22 -11.42 23.20 2.29
CA GLY A 22 -10.77 22.50 3.41
C GLY A 22 -11.03 20.99 3.46
N LEU A 23 -12.02 20.49 2.70
CA LEU A 23 -12.40 19.07 2.69
C LEU A 23 -11.90 18.30 1.47
N SER A 24 -11.15 18.93 0.56
CA SER A 24 -10.31 18.24 -0.43
C SER A 24 -9.05 17.67 0.21
N GLY A 25 -9.18 17.07 1.40
CA GLY A 25 -8.22 16.09 1.87
C GLY A 25 -8.22 14.97 0.85
N CYS A 26 -7.14 14.87 0.07
CA CYS A 26 -6.91 13.76 -0.86
C CYS A 26 -7.11 12.45 -0.10
N LEU A 27 -8.30 11.85 -0.21
CA LEU A 27 -8.48 10.43 0.01
C LEU A 27 -7.63 9.78 -1.08
N SER A 28 -6.38 9.43 -0.74
CA SER A 28 -5.60 8.47 -1.51
C SER A 28 -6.44 7.21 -1.61
N LEU A 29 -7.17 7.08 -2.71
CA LEU A 29 -7.92 5.88 -3.05
C LEU A 29 -6.89 4.78 -3.27
N VAL A 30 -6.88 3.80 -2.37
CA VAL A 30 -6.20 2.53 -2.62
C VAL A 30 -6.89 1.90 -3.83
N PRO A 31 -6.19 1.64 -4.93
CA PRO A 31 -6.78 0.98 -6.08
C PRO A 31 -7.31 -0.39 -5.66
N GLY A 32 -8.58 -0.62 -5.99
CA GLY A 32 -9.25 -1.88 -5.71
C GLY A 32 -10.21 -2.25 -6.83
N TYR A 33 -10.40 -3.55 -7.02
CA TYR A 33 -11.32 -4.07 -8.02
C TYR A 33 -12.07 -5.30 -7.50
N HIS A 34 -13.25 -5.53 -8.07
CA HIS A 34 -14.12 -6.67 -7.78
C HIS A 34 -14.33 -7.45 -9.08
N VAL A 35 -14.14 -8.76 -9.02
CA VAL A 35 -14.43 -9.69 -10.12
C VAL A 35 -15.38 -10.77 -9.61
N TYR A 36 -16.40 -11.07 -10.38
CA TYR A 36 -17.18 -12.30 -10.26
C TYR A 36 -16.65 -13.30 -11.29
N ASP A 37 -16.30 -14.49 -10.82
CA ASP A 37 -15.86 -15.60 -11.67
C ASP A 37 -17.00 -16.62 -11.75
N GLU A 38 -17.59 -16.73 -12.94
CA GLU A 38 -18.70 -17.64 -13.21
C GLU A 38 -18.31 -19.12 -13.22
N PHE A 39 -17.05 -19.45 -13.51
CA PHE A 39 -16.58 -20.83 -13.56
C PHE A 39 -16.43 -21.42 -12.17
N THR A 40 -16.00 -20.58 -11.22
CA THR A 40 -15.81 -20.99 -9.82
C THR A 40 -16.94 -20.53 -8.91
N ASN A 41 -17.89 -19.73 -9.43
CA ASN A 41 -18.95 -19.07 -8.68
C ASN A 41 -18.38 -18.33 -7.45
N THR A 42 -17.37 -17.50 -7.68
CA THR A 42 -16.67 -16.76 -6.61
C THR A 42 -16.66 -15.26 -6.84
N HIS A 43 -16.72 -14.51 -5.74
CA HIS A 43 -16.50 -13.07 -5.73
C HIS A 43 -15.10 -12.79 -5.17
N ARG A 44 -14.25 -12.15 -5.98
CA ARG A 44 -12.91 -11.75 -5.57
C ARG A 44 -12.81 -10.23 -5.48
N TYR A 45 -12.40 -9.75 -4.32
CA TYR A 45 -12.08 -8.35 -4.07
C TYR A 45 -10.58 -8.22 -3.88
N THR A 46 -9.96 -7.27 -4.57
CA THR A 46 -8.52 -7.03 -4.44
C THR A 46 -8.29 -5.57 -4.11
N LEU A 47 -7.42 -5.29 -3.15
CA LEU A 47 -6.91 -3.96 -2.80
C LEU A 47 -5.39 -3.98 -2.97
N THR A 48 -4.80 -2.89 -3.47
CA THR A 48 -3.35 -2.78 -3.64
C THR A 48 -2.82 -1.49 -3.03
N GLU A 49 -1.79 -1.59 -2.21
CA GLU A 49 -1.08 -0.46 -1.59
C GLU A 49 0.42 -0.74 -1.60
N SER A 50 1.22 0.30 -1.69
CA SER A 50 2.66 0.22 -1.52
C SER A 50 3.04 0.92 -0.22
N GLU A 51 3.91 0.30 0.56
CA GLU A 51 4.35 0.80 1.86
C GLU A 51 5.87 0.70 1.98
N SER A 52 6.49 1.78 2.45
CA SER A 52 7.92 1.81 2.72
C SER A 52 8.24 1.04 4.01
N ASN A 53 9.39 0.38 4.03
CA ASN A 53 9.94 -0.17 5.26
C ASN A 53 10.13 0.96 6.29
N SER A 54 9.66 0.74 7.52
CA SER A 54 9.81 1.71 8.61
C SER A 54 11.15 1.63 9.35
N GLU A 55 11.98 0.63 9.05
CA GLU A 55 13.32 0.50 9.61
C GLU A 55 14.32 1.37 8.82
N TYR A 56 15.06 2.23 9.50
CA TYR A 56 16.00 3.16 8.87
C TYR A 56 17.31 2.48 8.48
N GLY A 57 17.82 2.76 7.28
CA GLY A 57 19.12 2.26 6.82
C GLY A 57 19.17 0.76 6.55
N SER A 58 18.01 0.15 6.29
CA SER A 58 17.91 -1.26 5.90
C SER A 58 18.12 -1.42 4.40
N ASP A 59 18.76 -2.53 4.00
CA ASP A 59 18.87 -2.97 2.60
C ASP A 59 17.53 -3.51 2.05
N ILE A 60 16.48 -3.50 2.88
CA ILE A 60 15.11 -3.89 2.53
C ILE A 60 14.26 -2.64 2.28
N GLY A 61 13.74 -2.53 1.06
CA GLY A 61 13.02 -1.38 0.56
C GLY A 61 11.50 -1.46 0.69
N GLU A 62 10.84 -0.84 -0.27
CA GLU A 62 9.38 -0.75 -0.35
C GLU A 62 8.75 -2.12 -0.63
N ALA A 63 7.53 -2.31 -0.11
CA ALA A 63 6.70 -3.45 -0.41
C ALA A 63 5.49 -3.03 -1.23
N ASP A 64 5.26 -3.69 -2.36
CA ASP A 64 3.96 -3.72 -3.00
C ASP A 64 3.10 -4.79 -2.34
N ILE A 65 1.94 -4.41 -1.83
CA ILE A 65 1.06 -5.24 -1.02
C ILE A 65 -0.29 -5.35 -1.70
N LYS A 66 -0.73 -6.57 -1.98
CA LYS A 66 -2.09 -6.86 -2.45
C LYS A 66 -2.84 -7.63 -1.39
N CYS A 67 -3.99 -7.12 -0.96
CA CYS A 67 -4.94 -7.89 -0.17
C CYS A 67 -6.00 -8.47 -1.10
N SER A 68 -6.19 -9.79 -1.07
CA SER A 68 -7.30 -10.45 -1.76
C SER A 68 -8.26 -11.08 -0.77
N ARG A 69 -9.55 -10.81 -0.98
CA ARG A 69 -10.67 -11.48 -0.31
C ARG A 69 -11.44 -12.27 -1.34
N LEU A 70 -11.57 -13.57 -1.12
CA LEU A 70 -12.36 -14.47 -1.95
C LEU A 70 -13.58 -14.94 -1.14
N VAL A 71 -14.76 -14.73 -1.70
CA VAL A 71 -16.03 -15.19 -1.14
C VAL A 71 -16.62 -16.24 -2.06
N THR A 72 -16.87 -17.43 -1.52
CA THR A 72 -17.60 -18.51 -2.18
C THR A 72 -18.97 -18.66 -1.50
N ALA A 73 -19.81 -19.57 -2.00
CA ALA A 73 -21.09 -19.89 -1.33
C ALA A 73 -20.88 -20.30 0.15
N ASN A 74 -19.83 -21.08 0.42
CA ASN A 74 -19.65 -21.77 1.70
C ASN A 74 -18.47 -21.27 2.53
N SER A 75 -17.60 -20.44 1.95
CA SER A 75 -16.35 -20.02 2.60
C SER A 75 -15.96 -18.59 2.24
N GLU A 76 -15.13 -18.01 3.10
CA GLU A 76 -14.45 -16.75 2.88
C GLU A 76 -12.97 -16.98 3.20
N SER A 77 -12.09 -16.50 2.33
CA SER A 77 -10.64 -16.52 2.57
C SER A 77 -10.04 -15.16 2.28
N VAL A 78 -9.07 -14.76 3.10
CA VAL A 78 -8.31 -13.53 2.91
C VAL A 78 -6.82 -13.87 2.88
N ALA A 79 -6.08 -13.23 1.98
CA ALA A 79 -4.63 -13.37 1.89
C ALA A 79 -3.98 -12.03 1.52
N PHE A 80 -2.77 -11.82 2.02
CA PHE A 80 -1.90 -10.73 1.60
C PHE A 80 -0.77 -11.28 0.73
N TYR A 81 -0.53 -10.63 -0.39
CA TYR A 81 0.56 -10.93 -1.30
C TYR A 81 1.55 -9.77 -1.19
N PHE A 82 2.80 -10.09 -0.89
CA PHE A 82 3.87 -9.12 -0.76
C PHE A 82 4.86 -9.30 -1.90
N SER A 83 5.35 -8.18 -2.42
CA SER A 83 6.52 -8.08 -3.29
C SER A 83 7.46 -7.05 -2.67
N ILE A 84 8.54 -7.51 -2.05
CA ILE A 84 9.49 -6.66 -1.31
C ILE A 84 10.76 -6.50 -2.12
N GLU A 85 11.15 -5.26 -2.39
CA GLU A 85 12.45 -4.97 -3.01
C GLU A 85 13.57 -5.03 -1.97
N ARG A 86 14.69 -5.65 -2.32
CA ARG A 86 15.90 -5.72 -1.48
C ARG A 86 17.17 -5.68 -2.31
N GLU A 87 18.27 -5.19 -1.73
CA GLU A 87 19.57 -5.21 -2.41
C GLU A 87 20.06 -6.65 -2.65
N THR A 88 20.90 -6.86 -3.67
CA THR A 88 21.36 -8.22 -4.06
C THR A 88 22.28 -8.88 -3.03
N ASN A 89 22.91 -8.10 -2.16
CA ASN A 89 23.75 -8.53 -1.05
C ASN A 89 22.98 -8.79 0.25
N SER A 90 21.68 -8.48 0.30
CA SER A 90 20.84 -8.73 1.48
C SER A 90 20.56 -10.22 1.68
N PHE A 91 20.28 -10.61 2.92
CA PHE A 91 19.87 -11.97 3.25
C PHE A 91 18.50 -12.32 2.64
N GLY A 92 18.26 -13.62 2.45
CA GLY A 92 16.95 -14.12 2.03
C GLY A 92 15.90 -13.98 3.12
N LEU A 93 14.63 -13.95 2.70
CA LEU A 93 13.47 -13.90 3.60
C LEU A 93 13.36 -15.20 4.41
N GLU A 94 13.20 -15.06 5.72
CA GLU A 94 12.84 -16.17 6.60
C GLU A 94 11.38 -16.61 6.37
N PRO A 95 11.05 -17.91 6.48
CA PRO A 95 9.71 -18.42 6.16
C PRO A 95 8.62 -18.02 7.17
N LYS A 96 8.96 -17.18 8.15
CA LYS A 96 8.12 -16.76 9.27
C LYS A 96 8.16 -15.25 9.42
N GLY A 97 7.09 -14.72 9.98
CA GLY A 97 7.02 -13.32 10.38
C GLY A 97 6.03 -13.11 11.51
N PHE A 98 5.70 -11.85 11.77
CA PHE A 98 4.67 -11.48 12.71
C PHE A 98 3.66 -10.51 12.08
N MET A 99 2.39 -10.73 12.39
CA MET A 99 1.34 -9.76 12.16
C MET A 99 0.90 -9.18 13.50
N LYS A 100 0.67 -7.86 13.56
CA LYS A 100 -0.01 -7.23 14.68
C LYS A 100 -1.27 -6.52 14.18
N ALA A 101 -2.40 -6.84 14.79
CA ALA A 101 -3.69 -6.24 14.49
C ALA A 101 -4.53 -6.12 15.76
N ASN A 102 -5.19 -4.97 15.95
CA ASN A 102 -6.00 -4.68 17.15
C ASN A 102 -5.29 -5.01 18.48
N GLY A 103 -4.01 -4.63 18.59
CA GLY A 103 -3.19 -4.90 19.78
C GLY A 103 -2.75 -6.35 19.97
N LYS A 104 -3.30 -7.31 19.22
CA LYS A 104 -2.88 -8.72 19.23
C LYS A 104 -1.73 -8.96 18.28
N GLN A 105 -0.84 -9.87 18.65
CA GLN A 105 0.30 -10.31 17.84
C GLN A 105 0.10 -11.78 17.45
N PHE A 106 0.39 -12.08 16.19
CA PHE A 106 0.28 -13.41 15.61
C PHE A 106 1.59 -13.77 14.92
N GLU A 107 2.13 -14.95 15.19
CA GLU A 107 3.16 -15.54 14.33
C GLU A 107 2.48 -15.98 13.03
N ILE A 108 3.07 -15.64 11.89
CA ILE A 108 2.57 -15.98 10.56
C ILE A 108 3.56 -16.88 9.84
N GLN A 109 3.03 -17.85 9.12
CA GLN A 109 3.79 -18.68 8.19
C GLN A 109 3.64 -18.08 6.80
N LEU A 110 4.75 -17.94 6.10
CA LEU A 110 4.79 -17.42 4.73
C LEU A 110 4.71 -18.61 3.76
N SER A 111 3.92 -18.47 2.69
CA SER A 111 3.84 -19.46 1.62
C SER A 111 4.29 -18.86 0.30
N ASP A 112 4.58 -19.75 -0.66
CA ASP A 112 4.90 -19.39 -2.05
C ASP A 112 6.03 -18.37 -2.16
N ILE A 113 7.08 -18.54 -1.35
CA ILE A 113 8.23 -17.64 -1.32
C ILE A 113 9.09 -17.88 -2.57
N PHE A 114 9.34 -16.84 -3.35
CA PHE A 114 10.28 -16.89 -4.46
C PHE A 114 10.91 -15.51 -4.71
N ASP A 115 12.13 -15.53 -5.26
CA ASP A 115 12.89 -14.34 -5.60
C ASP A 115 12.89 -14.12 -7.12
N GLU A 116 12.73 -12.87 -7.52
CA GLU A 116 12.88 -12.40 -8.91
C GLU A 116 14.03 -11.39 -8.97
N GLU A 117 15.05 -11.67 -9.76
CA GLU A 117 16.14 -10.71 -10.01
C GLU A 117 15.68 -9.65 -11.02
N ARG A 118 15.93 -8.38 -10.69
CA ARG A 118 15.64 -7.24 -11.56
C ARG A 118 16.87 -6.37 -11.76
N SER A 119 16.93 -5.76 -12.93
CA SER A 119 17.99 -4.83 -13.31
C SER A 119 17.41 -3.62 -14.02
N ARG A 120 17.91 -2.42 -13.69
CA ARG A 120 17.64 -1.20 -14.45
C ARG A 120 18.93 -0.45 -14.72
N GLU A 121 19.05 -0.01 -15.97
CA GLU A 121 20.07 0.95 -16.35
C GLU A 121 19.62 2.36 -15.95
N ARG A 122 20.42 3.04 -15.15
CA ARG A 122 20.21 4.44 -14.80
C ARG A 122 21.32 5.29 -15.41
N THR A 123 20.95 6.08 -16.41
CA THR A 123 21.86 7.07 -17.00
C THR A 123 21.76 8.37 -16.22
N THR A 124 22.82 8.73 -15.53
CA THR A 124 22.96 10.02 -14.83
C THR A 124 23.74 10.98 -15.73
N ILE A 125 23.17 12.15 -15.98
CA ILE A 125 23.83 13.23 -16.74
C ILE A 125 24.24 14.31 -15.74
N THR A 126 25.53 14.39 -15.45
CA THR A 126 26.09 15.47 -14.65
C THR A 126 26.55 16.59 -15.59
N LYS A 127 26.04 17.80 -15.35
CA LYS A 127 26.48 19.01 -16.06
C LYS A 127 27.34 19.84 -15.11
N ASP A 128 28.64 19.89 -15.38
CA ASP A 128 29.56 20.74 -14.65
C ASP A 128 29.77 22.04 -15.42
N SER A 129 29.50 23.17 -14.77
CA SER A 129 29.75 24.50 -15.31
C SER A 129 31.09 24.98 -14.79
N THR A 130 32.09 25.06 -15.66
CA THR A 130 33.40 25.64 -15.29
C THR A 130 33.35 27.16 -15.33
N ALA A 131 34.14 27.84 -14.48
CA ALA A 131 34.19 29.31 -14.38
C ALA A 131 34.56 30.03 -15.70
N THR A 132 35.04 29.29 -16.71
CA THR A 132 35.38 29.76 -18.06
C THR A 132 34.27 29.54 -19.09
N GLY A 133 33.05 29.16 -18.66
CA GLY A 133 31.88 29.05 -19.55
C GLY A 133 31.84 27.80 -20.43
N LYS A 134 32.79 26.86 -20.28
CA LYS A 134 32.75 25.57 -20.96
C LYS A 134 31.87 24.60 -20.16
N GLN A 135 30.80 24.09 -20.79
CA GLN A 135 29.95 23.05 -20.23
C GLN A 135 30.58 21.67 -20.48
N ARG A 136 30.89 20.95 -19.39
CA ARG A 136 31.29 19.54 -19.48
C ARG A 136 30.07 18.68 -19.16
N LYS A 137 29.68 17.80 -20.09
CA LYS A 137 28.63 16.81 -19.88
C LYS A 137 29.30 15.48 -19.56
N THR A 138 29.17 15.02 -18.32
CA THR A 138 29.60 13.68 -17.93
C THR A 138 28.36 12.78 -17.93
N ILE A 139 28.38 11.75 -18.77
CA ILE A 139 27.34 10.73 -18.81
C ILE A 139 27.91 9.54 -18.03
N SER A 140 27.25 9.17 -16.93
CA SER A 140 27.55 7.95 -16.19
C SER A 140 26.34 7.02 -16.30
N THR A 141 26.56 5.81 -16.79
CA THR A 141 25.55 4.75 -16.79
C THR A 141 25.86 3.83 -15.61
N THR A 142 24.92 3.71 -14.68
CA THR A 142 25.03 2.80 -13.55
C THR A 142 24.00 1.69 -13.72
N HIS A 143 24.44 0.45 -13.65
CA HIS A 143 23.55 -0.71 -13.55
C HIS A 143 23.15 -0.86 -12.09
N GLN A 144 21.84 -0.77 -11.81
CA GLN A 144 21.29 -1.08 -10.49
C GLN A 144 20.58 -2.42 -10.60
N ASN A 145 21.03 -3.38 -9.79
CA ASN A 145 20.41 -4.70 -9.66
C ASN A 145 19.75 -4.79 -8.29
N TRP A 146 18.58 -5.41 -8.21
CA TRP A 146 17.89 -5.68 -6.96
C TRP A 146 17.10 -6.98 -7.07
N ILE A 147 16.71 -7.51 -5.92
CA ILE A 147 15.88 -8.70 -5.82
C ILE A 147 14.49 -8.26 -5.38
N VAL A 148 13.46 -8.84 -6.00
CA VAL A 148 12.08 -8.74 -5.52
C VAL A 148 11.69 -10.09 -4.92
N THR A 149 11.53 -10.12 -3.60
CA THR A 149 11.04 -11.30 -2.90
C THR A 149 9.53 -11.26 -2.85
N ASN A 150 8.89 -12.28 -3.41
CA ASN A 150 7.45 -12.43 -3.48
C ASN A 150 7.00 -13.56 -2.53
N PHE A 151 5.89 -13.35 -1.82
CA PHE A 151 5.33 -14.36 -0.93
C PHE A 151 3.89 -14.06 -0.55
N VAL A 152 3.23 -15.02 0.08
CA VAL A 152 1.84 -14.95 0.53
C VAL A 152 1.73 -15.12 2.03
N VAL A 153 0.89 -14.31 2.65
CA VAL A 153 0.46 -14.43 4.04
C VAL A 153 -1.03 -14.80 4.08
N PRO A 154 -1.36 -16.08 4.30
CA PRO A 154 -2.74 -16.51 4.48
C PRO A 154 -3.28 -15.99 5.82
N VAL A 155 -4.49 -15.42 5.80
CA VAL A 155 -5.13 -14.87 7.00
C VAL A 155 -6.00 -15.94 7.66
N THR A 156 -5.67 -16.29 8.90
CA THR A 156 -6.49 -17.22 9.70
C THR A 156 -7.78 -16.57 10.17
N PRO A 157 -8.81 -17.34 10.59
CA PRO A 157 -10.04 -16.78 11.14
C PRO A 157 -9.81 -15.87 12.37
N GLU A 158 -8.83 -16.20 13.21
CA GLU A 158 -8.50 -15.38 14.39
C GLU A 158 -7.88 -14.04 13.99
N MET A 159 -6.95 -14.06 13.03
CA MET A 159 -6.35 -12.86 12.46
C MET A 159 -7.42 -11.99 11.80
N LEU A 160 -8.33 -12.61 11.04
CA LEU A 160 -9.44 -11.90 10.38
C LEU A 160 -10.35 -11.20 11.41
N ALA A 161 -10.65 -11.85 12.54
CA ALA A 161 -11.41 -11.24 13.62
C ALA A 161 -10.68 -10.04 14.24
N ALA A 162 -9.35 -10.11 14.39
CA ALA A 162 -8.54 -8.99 14.86
C ALA A 162 -8.53 -7.83 13.85
N ILE A 163 -8.43 -8.11 12.55
CA ILE A 163 -8.50 -7.10 11.48
C ILE A 163 -9.87 -6.42 11.49
N ARG A 164 -10.96 -7.16 11.60
CA ARG A 164 -12.34 -6.61 11.65
C ARG A 164 -12.58 -5.68 12.84
N SER A 165 -11.92 -5.92 13.96
CA SER A 165 -12.11 -5.16 15.20
C SER A 165 -11.08 -4.04 15.40
N GLY A 166 -10.07 -3.94 14.53
CA GLY A 166 -8.98 -2.97 14.62
C GLY A 166 -8.96 -1.94 13.49
N ARG A 167 -8.17 -0.89 13.68
CA ARG A 167 -7.88 0.12 12.64
C ARG A 167 -6.42 0.10 12.17
N ASP A 168 -5.57 -0.56 12.94
CA ASP A 168 -4.15 -0.65 12.69
C ASP A 168 -3.76 -2.10 12.44
N MET A 169 -2.95 -2.29 11.40
CA MET A 169 -2.35 -3.55 11.03
C MET A 169 -0.91 -3.32 10.62
N MET A 170 -0.01 -4.17 11.07
CA MET A 170 1.38 -4.16 10.62
C MET A 170 1.90 -5.58 10.45
N PHE A 171 2.84 -5.71 9.53
CA PHE A 171 3.58 -6.93 9.30
C PHE A 171 5.06 -6.68 9.57
N ARG A 172 5.72 -7.67 10.15
CA ARG A 172 7.16 -7.70 10.34
C ARG A 172 7.73 -9.00 9.79
N PHE A 173 8.71 -8.86 8.93
CA PHE A 173 9.45 -9.95 8.30
C PHE A 173 10.94 -9.85 8.62
N TYR A 174 11.65 -10.95 8.48
CA TYR A 174 13.08 -11.04 8.80
C TYR A 174 13.87 -11.51 7.59
N PHE A 175 14.97 -10.83 7.34
CA PHE A 175 15.95 -11.11 6.31
C PHE A 175 17.29 -11.32 7.02
N GLY A 176 17.45 -12.50 7.62
CA GLY A 176 18.56 -12.78 8.53
C GLY A 176 18.57 -11.82 9.74
N PRO A 177 19.64 -11.05 9.98
CA PRO A 177 19.70 -10.09 11.08
C PRO A 177 18.81 -8.86 10.86
N ASP A 178 18.43 -8.56 9.62
CA ASP A 178 17.64 -7.40 9.27
C ASP A 178 16.14 -7.68 9.41
N MET A 179 15.39 -6.65 9.75
CA MET A 179 13.93 -6.72 9.84
C MET A 179 13.29 -5.69 8.91
N ALA A 180 12.11 -6.01 8.41
CA ALA A 180 11.31 -5.12 7.59
C ALA A 180 9.91 -5.01 8.18
N THR A 181 9.50 -3.80 8.53
CA THR A 181 8.21 -3.54 9.18
C THR A 181 7.35 -2.63 8.31
N TYR A 182 6.18 -3.13 7.91
CA TYR A 182 5.21 -2.44 7.05
C TYR A 182 3.92 -2.16 7.83
N LYS A 183 3.49 -0.89 7.88
CA LYS A 183 2.27 -0.45 8.59
C LYS A 183 1.18 -0.12 7.57
N LEU A 184 0.13 -0.93 7.52
CA LEU A 184 -0.88 -0.86 6.48
C LEU A 184 -2.05 -0.01 6.97
N SER A 185 -1.93 1.31 6.82
CA SER A 185 -2.95 2.24 7.33
C SER A 185 -4.17 2.35 6.40
N LYS A 186 -3.98 2.38 5.07
CA LYS A 186 -5.09 2.62 4.12
C LYS A 186 -5.82 1.32 3.79
N ILE A 187 -5.11 0.23 3.51
CA ILE A 187 -5.73 -1.09 3.27
C ILE A 187 -6.60 -1.52 4.46
N THR A 188 -6.17 -1.32 5.70
CA THR A 188 -6.97 -1.71 6.88
C THR A 188 -8.32 -1.00 6.92
N THR A 189 -8.33 0.29 6.63
CA THR A 189 -9.57 1.10 6.58
C THR A 189 -10.53 0.61 5.51
N LEU A 190 -10.02 0.19 4.34
CA LEU A 190 -10.86 -0.27 3.23
C LEU A 190 -11.26 -1.73 3.37
N MET A 191 -10.40 -2.56 3.93
CA MET A 191 -10.74 -3.94 4.29
C MET A 191 -11.90 -3.98 5.26
N TYR A 192 -11.95 -3.10 6.26
CA TYR A 192 -13.10 -2.99 7.16
C TYR A 192 -14.41 -2.83 6.35
N ARG A 193 -14.43 -1.90 5.38
CA ARG A 193 -15.61 -1.68 4.52
C ARG A 193 -15.93 -2.88 3.63
N LEU A 194 -14.91 -3.54 3.09
CA LEU A 194 -15.10 -4.72 2.24
C LEU A 194 -15.61 -5.91 3.04
N LEU A 195 -15.08 -6.14 4.24
CA LEU A 195 -15.46 -7.26 5.10
C LEU A 195 -16.90 -7.13 5.62
N ASP A 196 -17.40 -5.90 5.81
CA ASP A 196 -18.79 -5.64 6.18
C ASP A 196 -19.79 -5.87 5.02
N GLN A 197 -19.32 -5.91 3.78
CA GLN A 197 -20.14 -6.22 2.60
C GLN A 197 -20.16 -7.74 2.36
N ASP A 198 -21.29 -8.40 2.65
CA ASP A 198 -21.51 -9.80 2.28
C ASP A 198 -22.33 -9.87 0.98
N PRO A 199 -21.72 -10.27 -0.16
CA PRO A 199 -22.43 -10.34 -1.43
C PRO A 199 -23.53 -11.40 -1.44
N ARG A 200 -23.54 -12.36 -0.51
CA ARG A 200 -24.56 -13.43 -0.40
C ARG A 200 -25.87 -12.97 0.24
N LYS A 201 -25.91 -11.76 0.81
CA LYS A 201 -27.08 -11.21 1.52
C LYS A 201 -27.97 -10.32 0.66
N LYS A 202 -27.78 -10.31 -0.66
CA LYS A 202 -28.66 -9.65 -1.64
C LYS A 202 -29.58 -10.67 -2.28
#